data_AF-A0A1Y2R5N5-F1
#
_entry.id   AF-A0A1Y2R5N5-F1
#
_cell.length_a   1.000
_cell.length_b   1.000
_cell.length_c   1.000
_cell.angle_alpha   90.00
_cell.angle_beta   90.00
_cell.angle_gamma   90.00
#
_symmetry.space_group_name_H-M   'P 1'
#
loop_
_entity.id
_entity.type
_entity.pdbx_description
1 polymer ?
#
loop_
_entity_poly.entity_id
_entity_poly.type
_entity_poly.pdbx_seq_one_letter_code
_entity_poly.pdbx_strand_id
1 'polypeptide(L)'
;MATRVALLGGEASGKAMLAAALRQELALQAPGLDVVIDDIPALAEPGRYGLTLLLAPDPADGQRGEAADALLREALQRAGTAFQIVHGHGAVRVQQALRAIGHVIGQSLVVDDPALTLGRGRWSCENCSDPECEHRLFTGLLARGALTPTLSQRERE
;
A
#
# COMPACT_ATOMS: atom_id res chain seq x y z
N MET A 1 -9.25 -4.65 22.22
CA MET A 1 -8.79 -5.66 21.23
C MET A 1 -7.75 -4.99 20.36
N ALA A 2 -6.64 -5.66 20.05
CA ALA A 2 -5.60 -5.08 19.21
C ALA A 2 -6.03 -5.11 17.73
N THR A 3 -5.85 -4.01 17.00
CA THR A 3 -6.10 -3.99 15.56
C THR A 3 -4.93 -4.69 14.87
N ARG A 4 -5.23 -5.73 14.08
CA ARG A 4 -4.22 -6.54 13.40
C ARG A 4 -3.93 -5.99 12.01
N VAL A 5 -2.65 -5.79 11.71
CA VAL A 5 -2.14 -5.38 10.40
C VAL A 5 -1.52 -6.61 9.74
N ALA A 6 -2.09 -7.05 8.63
CA ALA A 6 -1.52 -8.15 7.84
C ALA A 6 -0.41 -7.64 6.94
N LEU A 7 0.67 -8.42 6.86
CA LEU A 7 1.82 -8.17 6.01
C LEU A 7 2.01 -9.33 5.05
N LEU A 8 1.80 -9.07 3.76
CA LEU A 8 1.93 -10.05 2.68
C LEU A 8 3.09 -9.67 1.76
N GLY A 9 3.67 -10.66 1.11
CA GLY A 9 4.64 -10.45 0.04
C GLY A 9 5.31 -11.76 -0.37
N GLY A 10 6.07 -11.71 -1.46
CA GLY A 10 6.86 -12.85 -1.94
C GLY A 10 7.78 -13.44 -0.87
N GLU A 11 8.22 -14.67 -1.07
CA GLU A 11 9.05 -15.41 -0.10
C GLU A 11 10.35 -14.67 0.27
N ALA A 12 10.94 -13.95 -0.69
CA ALA A 12 12.16 -13.17 -0.51
C ALA A 12 11.95 -11.66 -0.29
N SER A 13 10.70 -11.19 -0.16
CA SER A 13 10.39 -9.75 -0.13
C SER A 13 10.87 -9.01 1.12
N GLY A 14 11.49 -9.69 2.10
CA GLY A 14 11.93 -9.07 3.36
C GLY A 14 10.79 -8.77 4.35
N LYS A 15 9.60 -9.34 4.15
CA LYS A 15 8.43 -9.19 5.05
C LYS A 15 8.74 -9.48 6.52
N ALA A 16 9.60 -10.45 6.82
CA ALA A 16 10.02 -10.76 8.19
C ALA A 16 10.80 -9.61 8.84
N MET A 17 11.75 -9.01 8.11
CA MET A 17 12.52 -7.86 8.59
C MET A 17 11.62 -6.64 8.78
N LEU A 18 10.72 -6.38 7.83
CA LEU A 18 9.76 -5.28 7.96
C LEU A 18 8.82 -5.47 9.15
N ALA A 19 8.28 -6.68 9.36
CA ALA A 19 7.42 -6.96 10.49
C ALA A 19 8.13 -6.75 11.84
N ALA A 20 9.39 -7.17 11.96
CA ALA A 20 10.18 -6.95 13.16
C ALA A 20 10.40 -5.46 13.43
N ALA A 21 10.79 -4.69 12.40
CA ALA A 21 10.99 -3.25 12.51
C ALA A 21 9.68 -2.53 12.90
N LEU A 22 8.56 -2.88 12.25
CA LEU A 22 7.26 -2.28 12.57
C LEU A 22 6.83 -2.58 14.01
N ARG A 23 6.96 -3.82 14.48
CA ARG A 23 6.62 -4.16 15.87
C ARG A 23 7.43 -3.35 16.88
N GLN A 24 8.71 -3.11 16.59
CA GLN A 24 9.56 -2.30 17.45
C GLN A 24 9.08 -0.84 17.53
N GLU A 25 8.80 -0.22 16.38
CA GLU A 25 8.33 1.18 16.32
C GLU A 25 6.93 1.34 16.93
N LEU A 26 6.01 0.43 16.59
CA LEU A 26 4.63 0.46 17.08
C LEU A 26 4.52 0.15 18.57
N ALA A 27 5.43 -0.64 19.16
CA ALA A 27 5.43 -0.87 20.60
C ALA A 27 5.57 0.43 21.41
N LEU A 28 6.27 1.44 20.85
CA LEU A 28 6.47 2.74 21.48
C LEU A 28 5.33 3.72 21.19
N GLN A 29 4.79 3.69 19.97
CA GLN A 29 3.89 4.73 19.47
C GLN A 29 2.41 4.32 19.44
N ALA A 30 2.12 3.02 19.30
CA ALA A 30 0.78 2.48 19.11
C ALA A 30 0.67 1.02 19.63
N PRO A 31 0.74 0.80 20.97
CA PRO A 31 0.76 -0.54 21.57
C PRO A 31 -0.53 -1.37 21.35
N GLY A 32 -1.58 -0.76 20.79
CA GLY A 32 -2.82 -1.44 20.40
C GLY A 32 -2.77 -2.08 19.01
N LEU A 33 -1.65 -1.99 18.29
CA LEU A 33 -1.46 -2.58 16.97
C LEU A 33 -0.59 -3.82 17.02
N ASP A 34 -1.01 -4.87 16.31
CA ASP A 34 -0.23 -6.09 16.13
C ASP A 34 0.02 -6.33 14.64
N VAL A 35 1.28 -6.57 14.28
CA VAL A 35 1.70 -6.84 12.89
C VAL A 35 1.89 -8.34 12.72
N VAL A 36 1.22 -8.91 11.72
CA VAL A 36 1.18 -10.35 11.46
C VAL A 36 1.63 -10.60 10.03
N ILE A 37 2.56 -11.54 9.85
CA ILE A 37 2.96 -12.00 8.52
C ILE A 37 1.94 -13.06 8.10
N ASP A 38 1.32 -12.88 6.93
CA ASP A 38 0.39 -13.84 6.35
C ASP A 38 0.85 -14.19 4.93
N ASP A 39 1.32 -15.43 4.74
CA ASP A 39 1.92 -15.89 3.48
C ASP A 39 0.88 -16.41 2.48
N ILE A 40 -0.37 -16.56 2.93
CA ILE A 40 -1.43 -17.16 2.12
C ILE A 40 -2.61 -16.19 2.09
N PRO A 41 -2.99 -15.64 0.93
CA PRO A 41 -4.18 -14.81 0.82
C PRO A 41 -5.49 -15.61 1.05
N ALA A 42 -5.41 -16.91 1.37
CA ALA A 42 -6.53 -17.82 1.61
C ALA A 42 -7.43 -17.43 2.80
N LEU A 43 -7.12 -16.33 3.49
CA LEU A 43 -7.89 -15.82 4.63
C LEU A 43 -8.14 -14.31 4.53
N ALA A 44 -8.14 -13.76 3.32
CA ALA A 44 -8.61 -12.41 3.03
C ALA A 44 -10.15 -12.36 3.13
N GLU A 45 -10.69 -12.81 4.26
CA GLU A 45 -12.07 -12.52 4.62
C GLU A 45 -12.14 -11.04 5.02
N PRO A 46 -13.05 -10.25 4.42
CA PRO A 46 -13.25 -8.87 4.82
C PRO A 46 -13.46 -8.76 6.33
N GLY A 47 -12.68 -7.90 7.00
CA GLY A 47 -12.79 -7.65 8.44
C GLY A 47 -11.91 -8.50 9.36
N ARG A 48 -11.11 -9.45 8.83
CA ARG A 48 -10.12 -10.19 9.64
C ARG A 48 -8.96 -9.32 10.12
N TYR A 49 -8.55 -8.38 9.28
CA TYR A 49 -7.48 -7.43 9.52
C TYR A 49 -8.03 -6.02 9.36
N GLY A 50 -7.60 -5.10 10.22
CA GLY A 50 -7.96 -3.68 10.09
C GLY A 50 -7.21 -2.99 8.94
N LEU A 51 -6.08 -3.57 8.53
CA LEU A 51 -5.27 -3.12 7.42
C LEU A 51 -4.48 -4.28 6.82
N THR A 52 -4.39 -4.31 5.51
CA THR A 52 -3.56 -5.26 4.75
C THR A 52 -2.47 -4.50 4.00
N LEU A 53 -1.21 -4.86 4.23
CA LEU A 53 -0.05 -4.30 3.56
C LEU A 53 0.59 -5.36 2.66
N LEU A 54 0.79 -5.04 1.39
CA LEU A 54 1.51 -5.87 0.42
C LEU A 54 2.89 -5.26 0.14
N LEU A 55 3.96 -6.00 0.35
CA LEU A 55 5.30 -5.54 -0.01
C LEU A 55 5.50 -5.67 -1.51
N ALA A 56 5.91 -4.57 -2.15
CA ALA A 56 6.41 -4.63 -3.51
C ALA A 56 7.67 -5.53 -3.59
N PRO A 57 7.85 -6.27 -4.69
CA PRO A 57 8.99 -7.15 -4.88
C PRO A 57 10.29 -6.33 -4.91
N ASP A 58 11.39 -6.93 -4.45
CA ASP A 58 12.69 -6.32 -4.64
C ASP A 58 13.11 -6.49 -6.11
N PRO A 59 13.73 -5.48 -6.77
CA PRO A 59 14.36 -5.70 -8.07
C PRO A 59 15.35 -6.87 -8.08
N ALA A 60 15.96 -7.21 -6.94
CA ALA A 60 16.82 -8.39 -6.82
C ALA A 60 16.06 -9.73 -6.97
N ASP A 61 14.75 -9.77 -6.71
CA ASP A 61 13.91 -10.96 -6.86
C ASP A 61 13.56 -11.27 -8.32
N GLY A 62 13.78 -10.29 -9.22
CA GLY A 62 13.52 -10.38 -10.64
C GLY A 62 12.10 -10.83 -10.98
N GLN A 63 11.97 -11.51 -12.13
CA GLN A 63 10.66 -11.94 -12.66
C GLN A 63 9.87 -12.85 -11.70
N ARG A 64 10.56 -13.64 -10.87
CA ARG A 64 9.87 -14.53 -9.91
C ARG A 64 9.20 -13.72 -8.80
N GLY A 65 9.86 -12.68 -8.30
CA GLY A 65 9.28 -11.76 -7.32
C GLY A 65 8.08 -11.01 -7.90
N GLU A 66 8.22 -10.49 -9.11
CA GLU A 66 7.14 -9.81 -9.83
C GLU A 66 5.92 -10.72 -10.06
N ALA A 67 6.14 -11.96 -10.50
CA ALA A 67 5.05 -12.91 -10.72
C ALA A 67 4.33 -13.27 -9.40
N ALA A 68 5.08 -13.48 -8.31
CA ALA A 68 4.50 -13.77 -7.00
C ALA A 68 3.67 -12.59 -6.47
N ASP A 69 4.18 -11.36 -6.62
CA ASP A 69 3.48 -10.14 -6.24
C ASP A 69 2.20 -9.94 -7.07
N ALA A 70 2.25 -10.15 -8.39
CA ALA A 70 1.07 -10.09 -9.27
C ALA A 70 -0.01 -11.09 -8.85
N LEU A 71 0.36 -12.34 -8.52
CA LEU A 71 -0.58 -13.36 -8.04
C LEU A 71 -1.23 -12.97 -6.71
N LEU A 72 -0.47 -12.37 -5.79
CA LEU A 72 -0.99 -11.88 -4.52
C LEU A 72 -1.99 -10.72 -4.73
N ARG A 73 -1.66 -9.76 -5.60
CA ARG A 73 -2.57 -8.65 -5.96
C ARG A 73 -3.87 -9.16 -6.55
N GLU A 74 -3.79 -10.09 -7.51
CA GLU A 74 -4.96 -10.66 -8.14
C GLU A 74 -5.84 -11.40 -7.13
N ALA A 75 -5.23 -12.18 -6.22
CA ALA A 75 -5.96 -12.86 -5.15
C ALA A 75 -6.68 -11.89 -4.21
N LEU A 76 -6.02 -10.82 -3.78
CA LEU A 76 -6.60 -9.79 -2.90
C LEU A 76 -7.75 -9.03 -3.59
N GLN A 77 -7.56 -8.69 -4.87
CA GLN A 77 -8.59 -8.03 -5.69
C GLN A 77 -9.81 -8.93 -5.89
N ARG A 78 -9.60 -10.22 -6.23
CA ARG A 78 -10.69 -11.20 -6.38
C ARG A 78 -11.45 -11.43 -5.07
N ALA A 79 -10.76 -11.35 -3.93
CA ALA A 79 -11.38 -11.45 -2.60
C ALA A 79 -12.07 -10.14 -2.15
N GLY A 80 -11.96 -9.04 -2.90
CA GLY A 80 -12.49 -7.74 -2.50
C GLY A 80 -11.85 -7.17 -1.22
N THR A 81 -10.63 -7.62 -0.90
CA THR A 81 -9.91 -7.17 0.30
C THR A 81 -9.15 -5.90 -0.03
N ALA A 82 -9.39 -4.83 0.73
CA ALA A 82 -8.61 -3.61 0.61
C ALA A 82 -7.17 -3.84 1.08
N PHE A 83 -6.20 -3.33 0.34
CA PHE A 83 -4.77 -3.44 0.67
C PHE A 83 -4.01 -2.20 0.22
N GLN A 84 -2.85 -1.96 0.85
CA GLN A 84 -1.91 -0.91 0.45
C GLN A 84 -0.57 -1.52 0.07
N ILE A 85 0.01 -1.07 -1.04
CA ILE A 85 1.34 -1.52 -1.46
C ILE A 85 2.41 -0.66 -0.82
N VAL A 86 3.38 -1.33 -0.19
CA VAL A 86 4.53 -0.68 0.44
C VAL A 86 5.74 -0.83 -0.47
N HIS A 87 6.18 0.31 -1.00
CA HIS A 87 7.37 0.42 -1.85
C HIS A 87 8.63 0.82 -1.06
N GLY A 88 9.77 0.81 -1.74
CA GLY A 88 11.06 1.23 -1.21
C GLY A 88 11.84 0.08 -0.57
N HIS A 89 12.95 0.41 0.09
CA HIS A 89 13.90 -0.56 0.67
C HIS A 89 14.35 -0.13 2.06
N GLY A 90 14.73 -1.09 2.90
CA GLY A 90 15.26 -0.82 4.24
C GLY A 90 14.38 0.15 5.05
N ALA A 91 15.00 1.21 5.58
CA ALA A 91 14.32 2.23 6.38
C ALA A 91 13.20 2.97 5.62
N VAL A 92 13.34 3.16 4.30
CA VAL A 92 12.30 3.81 3.49
C VAL A 92 11.02 2.96 3.49
N ARG A 93 11.15 1.64 3.36
CA ARG A 93 10.01 0.72 3.39
C ARG A 93 9.29 0.75 4.74
N VAL A 94 10.05 0.83 5.84
CA VAL A 94 9.48 0.97 7.20
C VAL A 94 8.70 2.27 7.32
N GLN A 95 9.27 3.40 6.88
CA GLN A 95 8.57 4.69 6.92
C GLN A 95 7.29 4.69 6.08
N GLN A 96 7.29 4.10 4.89
CA GLN A 96 6.10 3.99 4.05
C GLN A 96 5.01 3.14 4.71
N ALA A 97 5.38 2.02 5.34
CA ALA A 97 4.44 1.20 6.09
C ALA A 97 3.86 1.95 7.31
N LEU A 98 4.70 2.67 8.07
CA LEU A 98 4.23 3.49 9.19
C LEU A 98 3.30 4.63 8.73
N ARG A 99 3.55 5.26 7.57
CA ARG A 99 2.60 6.24 6.98
C ARG A 99 1.25 5.59 6.68
N ALA A 100 1.24 4.43 6.03
CA ALA A 100 0.01 3.72 5.71
C ALA A 100 -0.78 3.33 6.96
N ILE A 101 -0.10 2.81 7.98
CA ILE A 101 -0.69 2.48 9.28
C ILE A 101 -1.24 3.73 9.96
N GLY A 102 -0.43 4.80 10.02
CA GLY A 102 -0.79 6.07 10.65
C GLY A 102 -2.04 6.70 10.05
N HIS A 103 -2.16 6.66 8.72
CA HIS A 103 -3.34 7.16 8.02
C HIS A 103 -4.62 6.41 8.43
N VAL A 104 -4.57 5.08 8.53
CA VAL A 104 -5.73 4.25 8.89
C VAL A 104 -6.18 4.46 10.33
N ILE A 105 -5.24 4.67 11.25
CA ILE A 105 -5.55 4.90 12.67
C ILE A 105 -5.78 6.38 13.00
N GLY A 106 -5.63 7.28 12.03
CA GLY A 106 -5.75 8.72 12.23
C GLY A 106 -4.65 9.32 13.13
N GLN A 107 -3.45 8.72 13.15
CA GLN A 107 -2.31 9.18 13.94
C GLN A 107 -1.06 9.31 13.07
N SER A 108 -0.32 10.42 13.19
CA SER A 108 0.95 10.58 12.47
C SER A 108 2.06 9.79 13.15
N LEU A 109 2.50 8.68 12.54
CA LEU A 109 3.56 7.79 13.05
C LEU A 109 4.96 8.14 12.51
N VAL A 110 5.03 9.03 11.52
CA VAL A 110 6.29 9.52 10.95
C VAL A 110 6.21 11.03 10.79
N VAL A 111 7.35 11.68 10.55
CA VAL A 111 7.35 13.10 10.19
C VAL A 111 6.59 13.28 8.86
N ASP A 112 5.56 14.12 8.90
CA ASP A 112 4.73 14.45 7.74
C ASP A 112 5.58 15.04 6.61
N ASP A 113 5.35 14.54 5.41
CA ASP A 113 5.93 15.14 4.20
C ASP A 113 5.02 16.31 3.80
N PRO A 114 5.50 17.56 3.83
CA PRO A 114 4.68 18.73 3.52
C PRO A 114 4.07 18.67 2.12
N ALA A 115 4.69 17.97 1.15
CA ALA A 115 4.10 17.80 -0.17
C ALA A 115 2.84 16.92 -0.14
N LEU A 116 2.81 15.89 0.71
CA LEU A 116 1.63 15.04 0.92
C LEU A 116 0.54 15.82 1.68
N THR A 117 0.90 16.55 2.74
CA THR A 117 -0.05 17.34 3.54
C THR A 117 -0.72 18.44 2.71
N LEU A 118 -0.02 19.03 1.75
CA LEU A 118 -0.54 20.06 0.85
C LEU A 118 -1.32 19.49 -0.34
N GLY A 119 -1.58 18.18 -0.39
CA GLY A 119 -2.31 17.53 -1.49
C GLY A 119 -1.56 17.56 -2.83
N ARG A 120 -0.24 17.81 -2.80
CA ARG A 120 0.64 17.79 -3.98
C ARG A 120 1.29 16.43 -4.19
N GLY A 121 0.97 15.47 -3.33
CA GLY A 121 1.34 14.08 -3.49
C GLY A 121 0.67 13.43 -4.69
N ARG A 122 1.26 12.34 -5.18
CA ARG A 122 0.59 11.45 -6.11
C ARG A 122 -0.64 10.87 -5.40
N TRP A 123 -1.81 11.01 -6.01
CA TRP A 123 -3.01 10.33 -5.54
C TRP A 123 -2.83 8.82 -5.72
N SER A 124 -3.22 8.05 -4.72
CA SER A 124 -3.23 6.59 -4.77
C SER A 124 -4.64 6.06 -4.51
N CYS A 125 -5.00 4.95 -5.13
CA CYS A 125 -6.31 4.34 -4.92
C CYS A 125 -6.51 3.91 -3.47
N GLU A 126 -7.59 4.36 -2.83
CA GLU A 126 -7.88 4.09 -1.41
C GLU A 126 -8.10 2.60 -1.09
N ASN A 127 -8.45 1.79 -2.10
CA ASN A 127 -8.74 0.36 -1.91
C ASN A 127 -7.53 -0.55 -2.18
N CYS A 128 -6.60 -0.15 -3.05
CA CYS A 128 -5.55 -1.05 -3.57
C CYS A 128 -4.15 -0.41 -3.63
N SER A 129 -4.03 0.94 -3.65
CA SER A 129 -2.81 1.71 -4.02
C SER A 129 -1.97 1.11 -5.16
N ASP A 130 -2.65 0.43 -6.10
CA ASP A 130 -2.03 -0.34 -7.16
C ASP A 130 -1.97 0.48 -8.46
N PRO A 131 -0.81 0.60 -9.11
CA PRO A 131 -0.67 1.42 -10.33
C PRO A 131 -1.56 0.96 -11.48
N GLU A 132 -1.77 -0.36 -11.65
CA GLU A 132 -2.66 -0.86 -12.70
C GLU A 132 -4.13 -0.61 -12.37
N CYS A 133 -4.51 -0.76 -11.10
CA CYS A 133 -5.82 -0.40 -10.55
C CYS A 133 -6.13 1.09 -10.80
N GLU A 134 -5.18 1.99 -10.53
CA GLU A 134 -5.27 3.43 -10.86
C GLU A 134 -5.40 3.66 -12.37
N HIS A 135 -4.54 3.02 -13.17
CA HIS A 135 -4.55 3.17 -14.62
C HIS A 135 -5.90 2.76 -15.23
N ARG A 136 -6.48 1.64 -14.78
CA ARG A 136 -7.80 1.19 -15.22
C ARG A 136 -8.91 2.15 -14.78
N LEU A 137 -8.86 2.65 -13.55
CA LEU A 137 -9.84 3.61 -13.02
C LEU A 137 -9.81 4.92 -13.83
N PHE A 138 -8.64 5.53 -13.97
CA PHE A 138 -8.49 6.79 -14.70
C PHE A 138 -8.84 6.64 -16.17
N THR A 139 -8.37 5.58 -16.82
CA THR A 139 -8.73 5.30 -18.22
C THR A 139 -10.24 5.14 -18.38
N GLY A 140 -10.89 4.43 -17.46
CA GLY A 140 -12.34 4.29 -17.45
C GLY A 140 -13.07 5.62 -17.25
N LEU A 141 -12.58 6.49 -16.36
CA LEU A 141 -13.16 7.82 -16.12
C LEU A 141 -13.00 8.76 -17.31
N LEU A 142 -11.83 8.74 -17.97
CA LEU A 142 -11.57 9.48 -19.21
C LEU A 142 -12.50 9.00 -20.34
N ALA A 143 -12.64 7.69 -20.52
CA ALA A 143 -13.52 7.11 -21.53
C ALA A 143 -15.00 7.44 -21.31
N ARG A 144 -15.41 7.65 -20.04
CA ARG A 144 -16.78 8.01 -19.66
C ARG A 144 -17.04 9.52 -19.65
N GLY A 145 -16.05 10.34 -20.03
CA GLY A 145 -16.16 11.81 -20.02
C GLY A 145 -16.32 12.42 -18.63
N ALA A 146 -16.05 11.66 -17.56
CA ALA A 146 -16.17 12.12 -16.17
C ALA A 146 -14.99 13.01 -15.74
N LEU A 147 -13.86 12.86 -16.43
CA LEU A 147 -12.68 13.72 -16.32
C LEU A 147 -12.42 14.30 -17.70
N THR A 148 -13.00 15.47 -18.03
CA THR A 148 -12.55 16.19 -19.22
C THR A 148 -11.20 16.81 -18.86
N PRO A 149 -10.07 16.39 -19.46
CA PRO A 149 -8.83 17.11 -19.27
C PRO A 149 -9.02 18.51 -19.84
N THR A 150 -9.09 19.52 -18.99
CA THR A 150 -8.97 20.92 -19.41
C THR A 150 -7.53 21.10 -19.88
N LEU A 151 -7.28 20.80 -21.15
CA LEU A 151 -6.11 21.29 -21.85
C LEU A 151 -6.28 22.81 -21.91
N SER A 152 -5.73 23.51 -20.92
CA SER A 152 -5.55 24.96 -21.03
C SER A 152 -4.62 25.19 -22.20
N GLN A 153 -5.18 25.75 -23.27
CA GLN A 153 -4.45 26.16 -24.46
C GLN A 153 -3.41 27.19 -24.02
N ARG A 154 -2.17 26.76 -23.79
CA ARG A 154 -1.02 27.67 -23.81
C ARG A 154 -0.70 27.95 -25.28
N GLU A 155 -1.34 29.01 -25.75
CA GLU A 155 -0.76 30.10 -26.56
C GLU A 155 0.29 29.64 -27.58
N ARG A 156 -0.19 29.47 -28.82
CA ARG A 156 0.63 29.69 -30.01
C ARG A 156 0.87 31.21 -30.12
N GLU A 157 2.09 31.64 -29.85
CA GLU A 157 2.69 32.84 -30.44
C GLU A 157 4.14 32.52 -30.82
#